data_AF-A0A2W5R8W6-F1
#
_entry.id   AF-A0A2W5R8W6-F1
#
_cell.length_a   1.000
_cell.length_b   1.000
_cell.length_c   1.000
_cell.angle_alpha   90.00
_cell.angle_beta   90.00
_cell.angle_gamma   90.00
#
_symmetry.space_group_name_H-M   'P 1'
#
loop_
_entity.id
_entity.type
_entity.pdbx_description
1 polymer ?
#
loop_
_entity_poly.entity_id
_entity_poly.type
_entity_poly.pdbx_seq_one_letter_code
_entity_poly.pdbx_strand_id
1 'polypeptide(L)'
;MRTLRYASGVAAVCGALLASPLSAQPELAQNAHDGVWRVATEPATGPCSKRLEFNLSVEGGQITYAGIMPVDASGSVDPLGVIEIRVVRGDETVAAKGLVRGDVASGEWVSPAKNCTGSWVARRA
;
A
#
# COMPACT_ATOMS: atom_id res chain seq x y z
N MET A 1 41.87 -54.46 -45.83
CA MET A 1 40.53 -54.65 -46.44
C MET A 1 39.68 -55.51 -45.51
N ARG A 2 38.45 -55.06 -45.22
CA ARG A 2 37.36 -55.67 -44.40
C ARG A 2 37.49 -55.54 -42.86
N THR A 3 37.05 -54.44 -42.25
CA THR A 3 35.68 -54.03 -41.78
C THR A 3 35.23 -54.64 -40.44
N LEU A 4 34.93 -53.74 -39.50
CA LEU A 4 34.51 -53.92 -38.09
C LEU A 4 33.21 -54.69 -37.87
N ARG A 5 33.05 -55.25 -36.65
CA ARG A 5 31.74 -55.43 -36.00
C ARG A 5 31.83 -55.09 -34.50
N TYR A 6 31.23 -53.97 -34.12
CA TYR A 6 30.86 -53.60 -32.75
C TYR A 6 29.59 -54.37 -32.34
N ALA A 7 29.52 -54.84 -31.09
CA ALA A 7 28.30 -55.29 -30.42
C ALA A 7 28.36 -54.76 -28.98
N SER A 8 27.65 -53.66 -28.67
CA SER A 8 26.26 -53.61 -28.19
C SER A 8 26.11 -54.05 -26.73
N GLY A 9 26.01 -53.05 -25.85
CA GLY A 9 25.45 -53.17 -24.50
C GLY A 9 24.73 -51.86 -24.18
N VAL A 10 23.41 -51.88 -24.33
CA VAL A 10 22.49 -50.73 -24.27
C VAL A 10 22.48 -50.12 -22.87
N ALA A 11 22.69 -48.81 -22.79
CA ALA A 11 22.52 -48.01 -21.59
C ALA A 11 21.03 -47.77 -21.31
N ALA A 12 20.54 -48.17 -20.14
CA ALA A 12 19.24 -47.77 -19.61
C ALA A 12 19.46 -46.71 -18.51
N VAL A 13 19.36 -45.44 -18.88
CA VAL A 13 19.33 -44.32 -17.92
C VAL A 13 17.88 -44.05 -17.58
N CYS A 14 17.45 -44.47 -16.38
CA CYS A 14 16.15 -44.09 -15.81
C CYS A 14 16.15 -42.58 -15.51
N GLY A 15 15.45 -41.80 -16.33
CA GLY A 15 15.17 -40.40 -16.07
C GLY A 15 14.13 -40.27 -14.96
N ALA A 16 14.56 -39.90 -13.75
CA ALA A 16 13.66 -39.46 -12.70
C ALA A 16 13.22 -38.01 -12.99
N LEU A 17 11.96 -37.83 -13.39
CA LEU A 17 11.33 -36.52 -13.51
C LEU A 17 11.16 -35.93 -12.11
N LEU A 18 12.02 -34.99 -11.73
CA LEU A 18 11.87 -34.18 -10.53
C LEU A 18 10.73 -33.19 -10.76
N ALA A 19 9.53 -33.51 -10.23
CA ALA A 19 8.44 -32.56 -10.13
C ALA A 19 8.81 -31.48 -9.10
N SER A 20 9.17 -30.29 -9.57
CA SER A 20 9.38 -29.14 -8.70
C SER A 20 8.05 -28.72 -8.06
N PRO A 21 7.95 -28.54 -6.73
CA PRO A 21 6.78 -27.94 -6.13
C PRO A 21 6.71 -26.49 -6.58
N LEU A 22 5.69 -26.15 -7.38
CA LEU A 22 5.35 -24.78 -7.71
C LEU A 22 4.86 -24.13 -6.42
N SER A 23 5.75 -23.43 -5.72
CA SER A 23 5.41 -22.58 -4.60
C SER A 23 4.52 -21.45 -5.11
N ALA A 24 3.20 -21.60 -4.95
CA ALA A 24 2.26 -20.51 -5.13
C ALA A 24 2.59 -19.43 -4.08
N GLN A 25 3.28 -18.36 -4.51
CA GLN A 25 3.43 -17.17 -3.69
C GLN A 25 2.02 -16.59 -3.45
N PRO A 26 1.66 -16.21 -2.22
CA PRO A 26 0.42 -15.50 -1.99
C PRO A 26 0.51 -14.18 -2.77
N GLU A 27 -0.26 -14.09 -3.86
CA GLU A 27 -0.54 -12.82 -4.51
C GLU A 27 -1.35 -12.04 -3.49
N LEU A 28 -0.74 -11.03 -2.84
CA LEU A 28 -1.47 -10.05 -2.05
C LEU A 28 -2.52 -9.48 -3.00
N ALA A 29 -3.78 -9.90 -2.82
CA ALA A 29 -4.88 -9.44 -3.65
C ALA A 29 -4.85 -7.91 -3.62
N GLN A 30 -4.59 -7.30 -4.78
CA GLN A 30 -4.52 -5.85 -4.90
C GLN A 30 -5.82 -5.27 -4.35
N ASN A 31 -5.71 -4.45 -3.31
CA ASN A 31 -6.87 -3.74 -2.80
C ASN A 31 -7.27 -2.72 -3.88
N ALA A 32 -8.57 -2.55 -4.15
CA ALA A 32 -9.06 -1.62 -5.15
C ALA A 32 -8.60 -0.16 -4.92
N HIS A 33 -8.14 0.14 -3.72
CA HIS A 33 -7.66 1.45 -3.28
C HIS A 33 -6.13 1.59 -3.28
N ASP A 34 -5.38 0.52 -3.60
CA ASP A 34 -3.92 0.55 -3.67
C ASP A 34 -3.40 1.58 -4.67
N GLY A 35 -2.27 2.23 -4.35
CA GLY A 35 -1.64 3.26 -5.16
C GLY A 35 -1.30 4.54 -4.38
N VAL A 36 -0.81 5.56 -5.08
CA VAL A 36 -0.45 6.86 -4.51
C VAL A 36 -1.62 7.83 -4.59
N TRP A 37 -1.84 8.55 -3.50
CA TRP A 37 -2.93 9.52 -3.34
C TRP A 37 -2.36 10.88 -2.98
N ARG A 38 -2.71 11.91 -3.75
CA ARG A 38 -2.41 13.31 -3.43
C ARG A 38 -3.50 13.86 -2.52
N VAL A 39 -3.12 14.22 -1.30
CA VAL A 39 -4.00 14.75 -0.24
C VAL A 39 -3.85 16.26 -0.16
N ALA A 40 -4.96 16.95 0.05
CA ALA A 40 -5.03 18.37 0.40
C ALA A 40 -5.90 18.55 1.65
N THR A 41 -5.43 19.36 2.61
CA THR A 41 -6.16 19.63 3.87
C THR A 41 -6.69 21.05 3.92
N GLU A 42 -7.83 21.20 4.59
CA GLU A 42 -8.49 22.48 4.85
C GLU A 42 -8.78 22.59 6.36
N PRO A 43 -8.09 23.45 7.11
CA PRO A 43 -8.44 23.74 8.50
C PRO A 43 -9.81 24.40 8.62
N ALA A 44 -10.60 24.01 9.62
CA ALA A 44 -11.94 24.53 9.85
C ALA A 44 -12.08 25.24 11.20
N THR A 45 -11.58 24.65 12.29
CA THR A 45 -11.69 25.24 13.63
C THR A 45 -10.36 25.20 14.38
N GLY A 46 -10.21 26.09 15.36
CA GLY A 46 -9.03 26.19 16.21
C GLY A 46 -7.89 27.01 15.61
N PRO A 47 -6.69 26.96 16.22
CA PRO A 47 -5.55 27.80 15.85
C PRO A 47 -4.81 27.35 14.57
N CYS A 48 -5.16 26.21 13.98
CA CYS A 48 -4.52 25.70 12.78
C CYS A 48 -5.03 26.44 11.54
N SER A 49 -4.12 27.09 10.80
CA SER A 49 -4.49 27.90 9.62
C SER A 49 -3.78 27.49 8.33
N LYS A 50 -2.81 26.58 8.41
CA LYS A 50 -2.06 26.12 7.23
C LYS A 50 -2.80 24.99 6.53
N ARG A 51 -3.06 25.20 5.24
CA ARG A 51 -3.36 24.13 4.28
C ARG A 51 -2.09 23.35 3.97
N LEU A 52 -2.21 22.04 3.87
CA LEU A 52 -1.09 21.16 3.55
C LEU A 52 -1.47 20.28 2.36
N GLU A 53 -0.48 20.03 1.52
CA GLU A 53 -0.56 19.05 0.44
C GLU A 53 0.58 18.05 0.57
N PHE A 54 0.26 16.76 0.43
CA PHE A 54 1.23 15.68 0.55
C PHE A 54 0.68 14.41 -0.09
N ASN A 55 1.54 13.39 -0.22
CA ASN A 55 1.13 12.10 -0.76
C ASN A 55 1.05 11.04 0.34
N LEU A 56 0.07 10.16 0.21
CA LEU A 56 -0.02 8.89 0.94
C LEU A 56 0.12 7.74 -0.05
N SER A 57 0.70 6.64 0.40
CA SER A 57 0.72 5.37 -0.33
C SER A 57 -0.27 4.40 0.31
N VAL A 58 -1.00 3.66 -0.52
CA VAL A 58 -1.85 2.55 -0.11
C VAL A 58 -1.29 1.27 -0.71
N GLU A 59 -0.96 0.30 0.13
CA GLU A 59 -0.46 -1.01 -0.28
C GLU A 59 -1.14 -2.12 0.53
N GLY A 60 -1.84 -3.03 -0.14
CA GLY A 60 -2.66 -4.03 0.54
C GLY A 60 -3.71 -3.41 1.46
N GLY A 61 -4.21 -2.22 1.13
CA GLY A 61 -5.10 -1.43 1.99
C GLY A 61 -4.45 -0.74 3.19
N GLN A 62 -3.12 -0.83 3.37
CA GLN A 62 -2.40 -0.11 4.43
C GLN A 62 -1.93 1.25 3.94
N ILE A 63 -2.15 2.28 4.76
CA ILE A 63 -1.82 3.67 4.45
C ILE A 63 -0.49 4.03 5.10
N THR A 64 0.44 4.55 4.31
CA THR A 64 1.72 5.08 4.79
C THR A 64 2.00 6.47 4.22
N TYR A 65 2.83 7.24 4.93
CA TYR A 65 3.27 8.54 4.45
C TYR A 65 4.24 8.40 3.26
N ALA A 66 3.94 9.09 2.15
CA ALA A 66 4.75 9.08 0.92
C ALA A 66 5.27 10.48 0.57
N GLY A 67 5.71 11.26 1.57
CA GLY A 67 6.23 12.61 1.40
C GLY A 67 7.53 12.85 2.15
N ILE A 68 7.96 14.11 2.20
CA ILE A 68 9.27 14.52 2.76
C ILE A 68 9.19 15.23 4.12
N MET A 69 7.99 15.32 4.72
CA MET A 69 7.82 15.95 6.02
C MET A 69 8.22 14.97 7.13
N PRO A 70 8.77 15.44 8.26
CA PRO A 70 9.10 14.59 9.40
C PRO A 70 7.82 14.24 10.17
N VAL A 71 6.98 13.39 9.58
CA VAL A 71 5.76 12.84 10.17
C VAL A 71 5.74 11.34 9.98
N ASP A 72 5.14 10.65 10.93
CA ASP A 72 4.74 9.27 10.78
C ASP A 72 3.23 9.22 10.53
N ALA A 73 2.81 8.73 9.37
CA ALA A 73 1.40 8.50 9.08
C ALA A 73 1.18 7.01 8.86
N SER A 74 0.22 6.45 9.60
CA SER A 74 -0.22 5.07 9.50
C SER A 74 -1.75 5.00 9.48
N GLY A 75 -2.30 3.98 8.84
CA GLY A 75 -3.74 3.81 8.76
C GLY A 75 -4.12 2.69 7.81
N SER A 76 -5.41 2.59 7.51
CA SER A 76 -5.92 1.60 6.56
C SER A 76 -7.11 2.13 5.78
N VAL A 77 -7.35 1.48 4.64
CA VAL A 77 -8.59 1.57 3.87
C VAL A 77 -9.15 0.17 3.68
N ASP A 78 -10.38 -0.02 4.12
CA ASP A 78 -11.07 -1.31 3.97
C ASP A 78 -11.63 -1.49 2.54
N PRO A 79 -12.11 -2.70 2.17
CA PRO A 79 -12.68 -2.94 0.85
C PRO A 79 -13.96 -2.15 0.53
N LEU A 80 -14.60 -1.54 1.52
CA LEU A 80 -15.76 -0.65 1.35
C LEU A 80 -15.33 0.82 1.18
N GLY A 81 -14.03 1.09 1.26
CA GLY A 81 -13.44 2.42 1.13
C GLY A 81 -13.43 3.22 2.44
N VAL A 82 -13.72 2.63 3.60
CA VAL A 82 -13.64 3.33 4.90
C VAL A 82 -12.19 3.54 5.28
N ILE A 83 -11.84 4.79 5.59
CA ILE A 83 -10.47 5.21 5.90
C ILE A 83 -10.36 5.60 7.36
N GLU A 84 -9.31 5.10 8.03
CA GLU A 84 -8.86 5.58 9.33
C GLU A 84 -7.35 5.82 9.29
N ILE A 85 -6.90 7.00 9.73
CA ILE A 85 -5.50 7.41 9.70
C ILE A 85 -5.12 8.05 11.03
N ARG A 86 -3.90 7.76 11.48
CA ARG A 86 -3.21 8.46 12.56
C ARG A 86 -1.92 9.07 12.00
N VAL A 87 -1.69 10.33 12.30
CA VAL A 87 -0.45 11.04 11.98
C VAL A 87 0.19 11.52 13.28
N VAL A 88 1.49 11.23 13.45
CA VAL A 88 2.28 11.61 14.61
C VAL A 88 3.41 12.54 14.18
N ARG A 89 3.62 13.61 14.95
CA ARG A 89 4.77 14.52 14.81
C ARG A 89 5.26 14.92 16.20
N GLY A 90 6.38 14.34 16.63
CA GLY A 90 6.83 14.52 18.01
C GLY A 90 5.82 13.92 18.99
N ASP A 91 5.30 14.74 19.89
CA ASP A 91 4.24 14.41 20.86
C ASP A 91 2.82 14.73 20.35
N GLU A 92 2.70 15.35 19.17
CA GLU A 92 1.40 15.70 18.59
C GLU A 92 0.83 14.54 17.78
N THR A 93 -0.47 14.28 17.96
CA THR A 93 -1.23 13.32 17.16
C THR A 93 -2.38 14.01 16.45
N VAL A 94 -2.58 13.66 15.18
CA VAL A 94 -3.75 13.99 14.37
C VAL A 94 -4.44 12.68 13.99
N ALA A 95 -5.75 12.62 14.16
CA ALA A 95 -6.56 11.51 13.67
C ALA A 95 -7.41 11.98 12.49
N ALA A 96 -7.53 11.16 11.46
CA ALA A 96 -8.38 11.44 10.31
C ALA A 96 -9.23 10.22 9.94
N LYS A 97 -10.44 10.48 9.46
CA LYS A 97 -11.37 9.48 8.95
C LYS A 97 -11.96 9.94 7.63
N GLY A 98 -12.37 9.01 6.78
CA GLY A 98 -13.02 9.36 5.51
C GLY A 98 -13.52 8.16 4.73
N LEU A 99 -13.88 8.43 3.48
CA LEU A 99 -14.40 7.42 2.55
C LEU A 99 -13.80 7.62 1.15
N VAL A 100 -13.49 6.51 0.48
CA VAL A 100 -13.17 6.47 -0.94
C VAL A 100 -14.47 6.37 -1.76
N ARG A 101 -14.54 7.14 -2.86
CA ARG A 101 -15.55 7.04 -3.90
C ARG A 101 -14.88 7.17 -5.27
N GLY A 102 -14.63 6.03 -5.91
CA GLY A 102 -13.85 5.98 -7.15
C GLY A 102 -12.40 6.41 -6.89
N ASP A 103 -11.91 7.38 -7.66
CA ASP A 103 -10.55 7.92 -7.55
C ASP A 103 -10.45 9.17 -6.66
N VAL A 104 -11.48 9.41 -5.85
CA VAL A 104 -11.55 10.53 -4.89
C VAL A 104 -11.80 9.96 -3.51
N ALA A 105 -11.09 10.47 -2.51
CA ALA A 105 -11.40 10.23 -1.11
C ALA A 105 -11.57 11.57 -0.38
N SER A 106 -12.33 11.57 0.70
CA SER A 106 -12.52 12.78 1.51
C SER A 106 -12.96 12.45 2.92
N GLY A 107 -12.75 13.38 3.83
CA GLY A 107 -13.24 13.26 5.19
C GLY A 107 -12.77 14.38 6.10
N GLU A 108 -12.65 14.06 7.38
CA GLU A 108 -12.35 15.02 8.44
C GLU A 108 -11.11 14.59 9.23
N TRP A 109 -10.46 15.57 9.85
CA TRP A 109 -9.34 15.36 10.75
C TRP A 109 -9.50 16.18 12.03
N VAL A 110 -8.90 15.68 13.11
CA VAL A 110 -8.86 16.32 14.42
C VAL A 110 -7.44 16.29 14.98
N SER A 111 -7.02 17.39 15.59
CA SER A 111 -5.77 17.48 16.36
C SER A 111 -6.11 17.86 17.80
N PRO A 112 -6.28 16.88 18.71
CA PRO A 112 -6.68 17.14 20.09
C PRO A 112 -5.68 18.03 20.83
N ALA A 113 -4.37 17.79 20.65
CA ALA A 113 -3.31 18.57 21.31
C ALA A 113 -3.36 20.07 20.96
N LYS A 114 -3.75 20.41 19.72
CA LYS A 114 -3.88 21.80 19.27
C LYS A 114 -5.29 22.35 19.35
N ASN A 115 -6.26 21.53 19.73
CA ASN A 115 -7.68 21.85 19.64
C ASN A 115 -8.07 22.39 18.24
N CYS A 116 -7.64 21.69 17.19
CA CYS A 116 -7.97 22.02 15.80
C CYS A 116 -8.81 20.92 15.14
N THR A 117 -9.66 21.31 14.19
CA THR A 117 -10.32 20.38 13.27
C THR A 117 -10.23 20.90 11.83
N GLY A 118 -10.49 20.01 10.88
CA GLY A 118 -10.62 20.39 9.48
C GLY A 118 -11.10 19.24 8.62
N SER A 119 -11.09 19.46 7.32
CA SER A 119 -11.41 18.47 6.31
C SER A 119 -10.20 18.18 5.43
N TRP A 120 -10.31 17.12 4.64
CA TRP A 120 -9.32 16.77 3.64
C TRP A 120 -9.99 16.13 2.43
N VAL A 121 -9.33 16.27 1.28
CA VAL A 121 -9.67 15.58 0.04
C VAL A 121 -8.40 14.92 -0.47
N ALA A 122 -8.53 13.73 -1.04
CA ALA A 122 -7.47 13.06 -1.75
C ALA A 122 -7.93 12.65 -3.14
N ARG A 123 -7.00 12.65 -4.09
CA ARG A 123 -7.21 12.11 -5.44
C ARG A 123 -6.10 11.14 -5.77
N ARG A 124 -6.44 10.07 -6.50
CA ARG A 124 -5.44 9.18 -7.06
C ARG A 124 -4.48 9.98 -7.95
N ALA A 125 -3.18 9.79 -7.74
CA ALA A 125 -2.12 10.58 -8.37
C ALA A 125 -1.89 10.22 -9.84
#